data_AF-A0A813R4Y0-F1
#
_entry.id   AF-A0A813R4Y0-F1
#
_cell.length_a   1.000
_cell.length_b   1.000
_cell.length_c   1.000
_cell.angle_alpha   90.00
_cell.angle_beta   90.00
_cell.angle_gamma   90.00
#
_symmetry.space_group_name_H-M   'P 1'
#
loop_
_entity.id
_entity.type
_entity.pdbx_description
1 polymer ?
#
loop_
_entity_poly.entity_id
_entity_poly.type
_entity_poly.pdbx_seq_one_letter_code
_entity_poly.pdbx_strand_id
1 'polypeptide(L)'
;MTLFHQLFIVYCWIAYCLTRLNCLNIQCLDGPDFWCLNGTTESLCNFTNKSIGLCGYSNKRCQVKIGDSFCKSSPPAQQQSPFEFNGGLTGTDDDLFSYYSLSLYWPPSSCPAKYNETIDLLSYFCSPYTDVDQPGSERLALHGLWPTFSTKGNYQGWPQFCSSIKSDWSKCHIDGNLCPWKNMTLNDFTQGDYEYCLSVENVQECLIDPVEILEPERDRLKVLAPGYLGKRNLFINHEWTKHGSCCSSIFGHNISNYLTHMLDLVDMVTRPGSLTYEYIQRYAGEKIGLDYLLTIFNQTAIINCNSKCELEEIWMCMNRDDDSGLPNRLITCPPGARNASDSCRKARCEYVFIPLRNHVGVNHTGDYYFSSILRNLLCFIFILILLKFLVSFCTSGTFLQTTSQSNCFVDQK
;
A
#
# COMPACT_ATOMS: atom_id res chain seq x y z
N MET A 1 -37.73 -61.51 25.67
CA MET A 1 -37.07 -60.22 26.02
C MET A 1 -35.56 -60.20 25.80
N THR A 2 -34.87 -61.35 25.77
CA THR A 2 -33.42 -61.43 25.50
C THR A 2 -33.02 -61.19 24.03
N LEU A 3 -33.87 -61.53 23.06
CA LEU A 3 -33.60 -61.24 21.64
C LEU A 3 -33.66 -59.74 21.30
N PHE A 4 -34.52 -58.99 22.00
CA PHE A 4 -34.68 -57.55 21.79
C PHE A 4 -33.48 -56.75 22.33
N HIS A 5 -32.86 -57.21 23.42
CA HIS A 5 -31.64 -56.61 23.95
C HIS A 5 -30.42 -56.85 23.06
N GLN A 6 -30.30 -58.02 22.43
CA GLN A 6 -29.19 -58.31 21.52
C GLN A 6 -29.31 -57.54 20.19
N LEU A 7 -30.54 -57.39 19.66
CA LEU A 7 -30.77 -56.56 18.46
C LEU A 7 -30.52 -55.07 18.73
N PHE A 8 -30.87 -54.56 19.92
CA PHE A 8 -30.62 -53.16 20.28
C PHE A 8 -29.12 -52.86 20.47
N ILE A 9 -28.35 -53.79 21.05
CA ILE A 9 -26.90 -53.65 21.18
C ILE A 9 -26.22 -53.70 19.81
N VAL A 10 -26.65 -54.58 18.90
CA VAL A 10 -26.13 -54.62 17.52
C VAL A 10 -26.49 -53.36 16.75
N TYR A 11 -27.70 -52.81 16.92
CA TYR A 11 -28.11 -51.56 16.26
C TYR A 11 -27.34 -50.34 16.81
N CYS A 12 -27.10 -50.28 18.12
CA CYS A 12 -26.26 -49.25 18.74
C CYS A 12 -24.78 -49.39 18.34
N TRP A 13 -24.28 -50.61 18.17
CA TRP A 13 -22.90 -50.85 17.71
C TRP A 13 -22.73 -50.52 16.23
N ILE A 14 -23.72 -50.84 15.38
CA ILE A 14 -23.73 -50.45 13.96
C ILE A 14 -23.90 -48.93 13.81
N ALA A 15 -24.72 -48.27 14.63
CA ALA A 15 -24.83 -46.80 14.63
C ALA A 15 -23.57 -46.11 15.18
N TYR A 16 -22.89 -46.70 16.18
CA TYR A 16 -21.62 -46.21 16.72
C TYR A 16 -20.44 -46.45 15.76
N CYS A 17 -20.47 -47.54 14.99
CA CYS A 17 -19.47 -47.82 13.95
C CYS A 17 -19.73 -46.99 12.68
N LEU A 18 -20.99 -46.78 12.26
CA LEU A 18 -21.32 -45.95 11.08
C LEU A 18 -21.05 -44.46 11.32
N THR A 19 -21.07 -43.99 12.58
CA THR A 19 -20.65 -42.62 12.94
C THR A 19 -19.12 -42.47 13.10
N ARG A 20 -18.35 -43.56 13.09
CA ARG A 20 -16.87 -43.53 13.19
C ARG A 20 -16.11 -44.10 11.99
N LEU A 21 -16.79 -44.58 10.94
CA LEU A 21 -16.15 -45.24 9.79
C LEU A 21 -15.97 -44.39 8.52
N ASN A 22 -16.18 -43.06 8.58
CA ASN A 22 -15.89 -42.16 7.44
C ASN A 22 -14.72 -41.18 7.67
N CYS A 23 -13.78 -41.49 8.58
CA CYS A 23 -12.59 -40.65 8.79
C CYS A 23 -11.27 -41.45 8.74
N LEU A 24 -11.18 -42.44 7.87
CA LEU A 24 -9.91 -43.09 7.54
C LEU A 24 -9.62 -42.85 6.06
N ASN A 25 -8.51 -42.14 5.80
CA ASN A 25 -7.97 -41.79 4.48
C ASN A 25 -8.82 -40.83 3.62
N ILE A 26 -9.17 -39.67 4.17
CA ILE A 26 -9.20 -38.48 3.30
C ILE A 26 -7.77 -37.98 3.25
N GLN A 27 -7.01 -38.45 2.26
CA GLN A 27 -5.95 -37.61 1.70
C GLN A 27 -6.63 -36.29 1.35
N CYS A 28 -6.02 -35.14 1.66
CA CYS A 28 -6.45 -33.86 1.11
C CYS A 28 -6.29 -33.98 -0.41
N LEU A 29 -7.30 -34.53 -1.07
CA LEU A 29 -7.41 -34.53 -2.52
C LEU A 29 -7.89 -33.14 -2.87
N ASP A 30 -7.10 -32.48 -3.70
CA ASP A 30 -7.32 -31.17 -4.28
C ASP A 30 -8.80 -30.96 -4.62
N GLY A 31 -9.48 -30.20 -3.76
CA GLY A 31 -10.79 -29.63 -4.00
C GLY A 31 -10.63 -28.11 -3.97
N PRO A 32 -11.41 -27.36 -4.78
CA PRO A 32 -11.20 -25.92 -5.00
C PRO A 32 -11.41 -25.03 -3.76
N ASP A 33 -11.88 -25.57 -2.63
CA ASP A 33 -12.41 -24.78 -1.51
C ASP A 33 -11.68 -24.98 -0.16
N PHE A 34 -10.48 -25.58 -0.15
CA PHE A 34 -9.73 -25.85 1.10
C PHE A 34 -8.36 -25.17 1.14
N TRP A 35 -8.05 -24.54 2.27
CA TRP A 35 -6.81 -23.79 2.52
C TRP A 35 -5.98 -24.48 3.61
N CYS A 36 -4.68 -24.70 3.41
CA CYS A 36 -3.81 -25.22 4.46
C CYS A 36 -3.03 -24.09 5.13
N LEU A 37 -3.35 -23.75 6.38
CA LEU A 37 -2.55 -22.82 7.17
C LEU A 37 -1.50 -23.61 7.97
N ASN A 38 -0.22 -23.32 7.73
CA ASN A 38 0.88 -23.88 8.51
C ASN A 38 1.07 -23.05 9.80
N GLY A 39 0.75 -23.64 10.95
CA GLY A 39 1.12 -23.08 12.26
C GLY A 39 0.11 -22.11 12.89
N THR A 40 -0.69 -22.64 13.82
CA THR A 40 -1.34 -21.96 14.95
C THR A 40 -1.95 -20.57 14.72
N THR A 41 -3.18 -20.52 14.20
CA THR A 41 -4.33 -19.81 14.80
C THR A 41 -5.58 -20.08 13.94
N GLU A 42 -6.53 -20.87 14.46
CA GLU A 42 -7.78 -21.25 13.76
C GLU A 42 -8.92 -20.29 14.14
N SER A 43 -9.54 -19.60 13.15
CA SER A 43 -10.94 -19.11 13.25
C SER A 43 -11.54 -18.68 11.89
N LEU A 44 -12.73 -19.18 11.55
CA LEU A 44 -13.71 -18.54 10.63
C LEU A 44 -15.12 -19.15 10.83
N CYS A 45 -16.17 -18.31 10.76
CA CYS A 45 -17.59 -18.68 10.96
C CYS A 45 -18.48 -18.01 9.84
N ASN A 46 -18.66 -18.61 8.64
CA ASN A 46 -19.61 -18.20 7.55
C ASN A 46 -19.59 -16.75 7.00
N PHE A 47 -19.13 -16.59 5.74
CA PHE A 47 -19.51 -15.49 4.85
C PHE A 47 -20.57 -15.97 3.85
N THR A 48 -21.55 -15.11 3.55
CA THR A 48 -22.64 -15.25 2.55
C THR A 48 -22.55 -16.45 1.60
N ASN A 49 -23.32 -17.52 1.88
CA ASN A 49 -23.54 -18.71 1.03
C ASN A 49 -22.31 -19.44 0.43
N LYS A 50 -21.07 -19.07 0.76
CA LYS A 50 -19.85 -19.80 0.38
C LYS A 50 -19.13 -20.26 1.65
N SER A 51 -18.97 -21.57 1.80
CA SER A 51 -18.16 -22.16 2.89
C SER A 51 -16.69 -22.09 2.50
N ILE A 52 -15.89 -21.28 3.20
CA ILE A 52 -14.43 -21.27 3.03
C ILE A 52 -13.87 -22.27 4.05
N GLY A 53 -13.28 -23.37 3.58
CA GLY A 53 -12.67 -24.38 4.45
C GLY A 53 -11.24 -24.02 4.80
N LEU A 54 -10.92 -23.92 6.10
CA LEU A 54 -9.53 -23.90 6.59
C LEU A 54 -9.15 -25.30 7.11
N CYS A 55 -8.08 -25.87 6.59
CA CYS A 55 -7.36 -27.02 7.13
C CYS A 55 -6.18 -26.52 7.97
N GLY A 56 -6.23 -26.71 9.28
CA GLY A 56 -5.08 -26.55 10.15
C GLY A 56 -4.20 -27.81 10.12
N TYR A 57 -2.88 -27.64 9.90
CA TYR A 57 -1.92 -28.73 10.02
C TYR A 57 -1.35 -28.77 11.45
N SER A 58 -1.87 -29.66 12.29
CA SER A 58 -1.42 -29.86 13.67
C SER A 58 -1.09 -31.34 13.89
N ASN A 59 0.08 -31.64 14.47
CA ASN A 59 0.51 -33.01 14.81
C ASN A 59 0.50 -34.01 13.62
N LYS A 60 0.86 -33.55 12.41
CA LYS A 60 0.87 -34.36 11.17
C LYS A 60 -0.50 -34.94 10.76
N ARG A 61 -1.60 -34.34 11.19
CA ARG A 61 -2.96 -34.71 10.77
C ARG A 61 -3.78 -33.45 10.45
N CYS A 62 -4.50 -33.46 9.33
CA CYS A 62 -5.54 -32.46 9.08
C CYS A 62 -6.70 -32.71 10.05
N GLN A 63 -7.11 -31.68 10.78
CA GLN A 63 -8.32 -31.73 11.58
C GLN A 63 -9.40 -30.89 10.91
N VAL A 64 -10.47 -31.54 10.46
CA VAL A 64 -11.70 -30.85 10.03
C VAL A 64 -12.59 -30.71 11.25
N LYS A 65 -12.81 -29.48 11.74
CA LYS A 65 -13.84 -29.20 12.75
C LYS A 65 -15.01 -28.50 12.07
N ILE A 66 -16.14 -29.19 12.00
CA ILE A 66 -17.40 -28.63 11.51
C ILE A 66 -18.00 -27.75 12.64
N GLY A 67 -18.30 -26.50 12.28
CA GLY A 67 -18.46 -25.38 13.21
C GLY A 67 -19.81 -25.24 13.91
N ASP A 68 -19.96 -25.85 15.09
CA ASP A 68 -20.97 -25.41 16.07
C ASP A 68 -20.45 -25.36 17.51
N SER A 69 -19.46 -26.18 17.87
CA SER A 69 -18.95 -26.24 19.25
C SER A 69 -17.81 -25.27 19.55
N PHE A 70 -17.16 -24.66 18.53
CA PHE A 70 -16.01 -23.77 18.73
C PHE A 70 -16.40 -22.28 18.85
N CYS A 71 -17.42 -21.82 18.12
CA CYS A 71 -17.92 -20.44 18.23
C CYS A 71 -18.63 -20.17 19.61
N LYS A 72 -18.70 -21.15 20.53
CA LYS A 72 -19.33 -21.03 21.87
C LYS A 72 -18.37 -21.10 23.08
N SER A 73 -17.08 -21.43 22.91
CA SER A 73 -16.22 -21.79 24.06
C SER A 73 -15.30 -20.68 24.60
N SER A 74 -15.33 -19.46 24.07
CA SER A 74 -14.49 -18.37 24.58
C SER A 74 -15.25 -17.51 25.62
N PRO A 75 -14.68 -17.28 26.82
CA PRO A 75 -15.30 -16.43 27.83
C PRO A 75 -15.47 -14.97 27.36
N PRO A 76 -16.47 -14.23 27.86
CA PRO A 76 -16.96 -12.96 27.27
C PRO A 76 -15.94 -11.82 27.17
N ALA A 77 -14.83 -11.88 27.91
CA ALA A 77 -13.84 -10.79 27.96
C ALA A 77 -12.71 -10.91 26.91
N GLN A 78 -12.67 -12.00 26.12
CA GLN A 78 -11.67 -12.22 25.06
C GLN A 78 -12.31 -12.43 23.67
N GLN A 79 -13.59 -12.11 23.50
CA GLN A 79 -14.20 -12.07 22.17
C GLN A 79 -13.73 -10.81 21.43
N GLN A 80 -12.47 -10.82 20.96
CA GLN A 80 -12.20 -10.26 19.64
C GLN A 80 -13.20 -10.91 18.68
N SER A 81 -13.77 -10.14 17.77
CA SER A 81 -14.69 -10.66 16.76
C SER A 81 -14.10 -11.96 16.19
N PRO A 82 -14.83 -13.08 16.09
CA PRO A 82 -14.30 -14.39 15.64
C PRO A 82 -13.82 -14.43 14.17
N PHE A 83 -13.49 -13.26 13.60
CA PHE A 83 -13.15 -12.98 12.22
C PHE A 83 -11.98 -12.01 12.06
N GLU A 84 -11.23 -11.69 13.12
CA GLU A 84 -10.03 -10.85 12.99
C GLU A 84 -8.85 -11.69 12.46
N PHE A 85 -8.80 -11.91 11.14
CA PHE A 85 -7.58 -12.34 10.47
C PHE A 85 -6.72 -11.10 10.20
N ASN A 86 -5.48 -11.07 10.70
CA ASN A 86 -4.55 -9.98 10.46
C ASN A 86 -3.47 -10.44 9.47
N GLY A 87 -3.89 -10.64 8.22
CA GLY A 87 -3.02 -11.10 7.15
C GLY A 87 -3.65 -10.95 5.77
N GLY A 88 -2.85 -11.22 4.74
CA GLY A 88 -3.32 -11.24 3.36
C GLY A 88 -3.98 -12.56 2.98
N LEU A 89 -5.16 -12.50 2.38
CA LEU A 89 -5.88 -13.66 1.82
C LEU A 89 -5.62 -13.76 0.31
N THR A 90 -5.17 -14.92 -0.16
CA THR A 90 -4.88 -15.17 -1.58
C THR A 90 -6.08 -15.68 -2.37
N GLY A 91 -6.19 -15.41 -3.67
CA GLY A 91 -7.26 -15.98 -4.50
C GLY A 91 -8.69 -15.59 -4.11
N THR A 92 -8.87 -14.45 -3.45
CA THR A 92 -10.19 -13.89 -3.15
C THR A 92 -10.80 -13.26 -4.41
N ASP A 93 -12.13 -13.31 -4.56
CA ASP A 93 -12.83 -12.64 -5.67
C ASP A 93 -12.52 -11.11 -5.68
N ASP A 94 -12.26 -10.54 -6.87
CA ASP A 94 -11.73 -9.18 -7.14
C ASP A 94 -12.65 -7.99 -6.74
N ASP A 95 -13.64 -8.21 -5.88
CA ASP A 95 -14.65 -7.22 -5.49
C ASP A 95 -15.09 -7.31 -4.02
N LEU A 96 -14.59 -8.29 -3.28
CA LEU A 96 -15.09 -8.60 -1.93
C LEU A 96 -14.46 -7.79 -0.80
N PHE A 97 -13.95 -6.58 -1.06
CA PHE A 97 -13.33 -5.71 -0.05
C PHE A 97 -14.16 -4.45 0.23
N SER A 98 -13.90 -3.82 1.38
CA SER A 98 -14.80 -2.82 1.95
C SER A 98 -14.32 -1.38 1.75
N TYR A 99 -13.00 -1.18 1.73
CA TYR A 99 -12.39 0.13 1.60
C TYR A 99 -10.96 0.00 1.05
N TYR A 100 -10.32 1.13 0.78
CA TYR A 100 -8.91 1.17 0.38
C TYR A 100 -8.05 1.81 1.45
N SER A 101 -6.85 1.29 1.67
CA SER A 101 -5.77 1.95 2.41
C SER A 101 -4.81 2.58 1.43
N LEU A 102 -4.82 3.91 1.30
CA LEU A 102 -3.81 4.66 0.55
C LEU A 102 -2.61 4.90 1.46
N SER A 103 -1.49 4.26 1.15
CA SER A 103 -0.27 4.37 1.94
C SER A 103 0.72 5.35 1.30
N LEU A 104 1.21 6.30 2.12
CA LEU A 104 2.17 7.32 1.73
C LEU A 104 3.40 7.29 2.63
N TYR A 105 4.59 7.07 2.09
CA TYR A 105 5.83 7.08 2.86
C TYR A 105 6.49 8.47 2.87
N TRP A 106 7.33 8.71 3.88
CA TRP A 106 8.11 9.93 4.05
C TRP A 106 9.58 9.64 3.71
N PRO A 107 10.05 9.96 2.48
CA PRO A 107 11.38 9.56 2.01
C PRO A 107 12.55 9.90 2.95
N PRO A 108 12.58 11.05 3.66
CA PRO A 108 13.70 11.37 4.56
C PRO A 108 13.96 10.36 5.68
N SER A 109 12.95 9.65 6.15
CA SER A 109 13.08 8.62 7.20
C SER A 109 13.01 7.20 6.62
N SER A 110 12.21 7.00 5.57
CA SER A 110 12.04 5.68 4.95
C SER A 110 13.22 5.26 4.09
N CYS A 111 13.94 6.23 3.51
CA CYS A 111 15.11 5.97 2.66
C CYS A 111 16.40 6.40 3.37
N PRO A 112 17.31 5.47 3.70
CA PRO A 112 18.57 5.82 4.33
C PRO A 112 19.46 6.65 3.40
N ALA A 113 20.16 7.65 3.94
CA ALA A 113 21.00 8.57 3.18
C ALA A 113 22.21 7.91 2.49
N LYS A 114 22.62 6.73 2.95
CA LYS A 114 23.58 5.86 2.26
C LYS A 114 22.92 4.51 2.08
N TYR A 115 22.35 4.33 0.90
CA TYR A 115 21.75 3.07 0.53
C TYR A 115 22.76 2.24 -0.27
N ASN A 116 22.99 0.99 0.16
CA ASN A 116 23.76 0.04 -0.64
C ASN A 116 22.79 -0.75 -1.52
N GLU A 117 22.80 -0.47 -2.83
CA GLU A 117 21.88 -1.01 -3.83
C GLU A 117 21.78 -2.54 -3.94
N THR A 118 22.64 -3.26 -3.24
CA THR A 118 22.87 -4.69 -3.48
C THR A 118 22.24 -5.64 -2.46
N ILE A 119 21.77 -5.18 -1.28
CA ILE A 119 21.48 -6.13 -0.18
C ILE A 119 20.13 -5.89 0.54
N ASP A 120 19.65 -4.65 0.62
CA ASP A 120 18.49 -4.36 1.46
C ASP A 120 17.19 -4.38 0.67
N LEU A 121 16.16 -5.11 1.11
CA LEU A 121 14.80 -5.05 0.56
C LEU A 121 14.22 -3.61 0.56
N LEU A 122 14.80 -2.71 1.37
CA LEU A 122 14.51 -1.28 1.35
C LEU A 122 14.99 -0.59 0.04
N SER A 123 15.79 -1.24 -0.82
CA SER A 123 16.15 -0.76 -2.18
C SER A 123 14.94 -0.49 -3.01
N TYR A 124 13.93 -1.34 -2.87
CA TYR A 124 12.94 -1.46 -3.92
C TYR A 124 12.06 -0.21 -4.00
N PHE A 125 11.83 0.47 -2.87
CA PHE A 125 11.04 1.71 -2.84
C PHE A 125 11.89 3.00 -2.76
N CYS A 126 13.21 2.90 -2.64
CA CYS A 126 14.12 4.05 -2.73
C CYS A 126 14.70 4.16 -4.15
N SER A 127 14.75 5.37 -4.69
CA SER A 127 15.25 5.62 -6.05
C SER A 127 16.07 6.90 -6.09
N PRO A 128 16.81 7.17 -7.18
CA PRO A 128 17.49 8.45 -7.35
C PRO A 128 16.54 9.64 -7.20
N TYR A 129 15.24 9.51 -7.51
CA TYR A 129 14.25 10.57 -7.34
C TYR A 129 13.78 10.79 -5.89
N THR A 130 14.19 9.91 -4.99
CA THR A 130 14.05 10.13 -3.55
C THR A 130 15.24 10.88 -2.97
N ASP A 131 16.36 11.04 -3.69
CA ASP A 131 17.57 11.68 -3.16
C ASP A 131 17.38 13.16 -2.81
N VAL A 132 18.31 13.68 -2.02
CA VAL A 132 18.33 15.09 -1.63
C VAL A 132 18.26 15.97 -2.89
N ASP A 133 17.53 17.08 -2.81
CA ASP A 133 17.27 18.01 -3.91
C ASP A 133 16.37 17.49 -5.03
N GLN A 134 15.81 16.28 -4.90
CA GLN A 134 14.83 15.79 -5.85
C GLN A 134 13.40 16.17 -5.44
N PRO A 135 12.51 16.49 -6.39
CA PRO A 135 11.12 16.85 -6.11
C PRO A 135 10.36 15.82 -5.27
N GLY A 136 10.67 14.53 -5.43
CA GLY A 136 10.05 13.45 -4.69
C GLY A 136 10.57 13.27 -3.26
N SER A 137 11.65 13.94 -2.86
CA SER A 137 12.34 13.72 -1.57
C SER A 137 11.79 14.54 -0.40
N GLU A 138 11.06 15.61 -0.70
CA GLU A 138 10.59 16.60 0.29
C GLU A 138 9.07 16.51 0.55
N ARG A 139 8.46 15.39 0.18
CA ARG A 139 7.02 15.19 0.29
C ARG A 139 6.65 13.75 0.59
N LEU A 140 5.42 13.57 1.04
CA LEU A 140 4.81 12.25 1.11
C LEU A 140 4.70 11.67 -0.31
N ALA A 141 5.20 10.45 -0.47
CA ALA A 141 5.23 9.72 -1.72
C ALA A 141 4.36 8.46 -1.62
N LEU A 142 3.76 8.06 -2.72
CA LEU A 142 2.96 6.83 -2.82
C LEU A 142 3.82 5.62 -2.51
N HIS A 143 3.42 4.88 -1.47
CA HIS A 143 3.81 3.49 -1.31
C HIS A 143 2.86 2.62 -2.12
N GLY A 144 1.56 2.68 -1.83
CA GLY A 144 0.58 1.82 -2.48
C GLY A 144 -0.86 2.18 -2.16
N LEU A 145 -1.77 1.50 -2.84
CA LEU A 145 -3.20 1.54 -2.59
C LEU A 145 -3.66 0.11 -2.33
N TRP A 146 -4.26 -0.17 -1.18
CA TRP A 146 -4.51 -1.55 -0.79
C TRP A 146 -6.00 -1.78 -0.53
N PRO A 147 -6.67 -2.62 -1.33
CA PRO A 147 -8.00 -3.10 -0.99
C PRO A 147 -7.96 -3.74 0.38
N THR A 148 -8.96 -3.50 1.23
CA THR A 148 -8.94 -3.94 2.62
C THR A 148 -10.32 -4.41 3.07
N PHE A 149 -10.36 -5.51 3.82
CA PHE A 149 -11.60 -6.04 4.38
C PHE A 149 -11.97 -5.32 5.68
N SER A 150 -13.26 -4.99 5.82
CA SER A 150 -13.82 -4.51 7.07
C SER A 150 -15.26 -4.99 7.23
N THR A 151 -15.56 -5.63 8.37
CA THR A 151 -16.94 -6.00 8.73
C THR A 151 -17.36 -5.21 9.95
N LYS A 152 -18.45 -4.42 9.80
CA LYS A 152 -19.01 -3.57 10.88
C LYS A 152 -17.96 -2.64 11.51
N GLY A 153 -17.03 -2.16 10.69
CA GLY A 153 -15.96 -1.28 11.15
C GLY A 153 -14.77 -2.00 11.80
N ASN A 154 -14.75 -3.34 11.83
CA ASN A 154 -13.58 -4.10 12.30
C ASN A 154 -12.73 -4.53 11.10
N TYR A 155 -11.42 -4.29 11.19
CA TYR A 155 -10.45 -4.71 10.19
C TYR A 155 -10.28 -6.24 10.18
N GLN A 156 -10.16 -6.82 8.99
CA GLN A 156 -10.12 -8.28 8.80
C GLN A 156 -9.03 -8.72 7.80
N GLY A 157 -7.99 -7.91 7.62
CA GLY A 157 -6.93 -8.19 6.67
C GLY A 157 -7.22 -7.61 5.28
N TRP A 158 -6.54 -8.13 4.26
CA TRP A 158 -6.62 -7.63 2.89
C TRP A 158 -6.60 -8.77 1.88
N PRO A 159 -7.26 -8.63 0.72
CA PRO A 159 -7.02 -9.52 -0.41
C PRO A 159 -5.62 -9.25 -0.98
N GLN A 160 -4.92 -10.30 -1.40
CA GLN A 160 -3.66 -10.18 -2.12
C GLN A 160 -3.49 -11.25 -3.20
N PHE A 161 -2.72 -10.97 -4.24
CA PHE A 161 -2.42 -11.93 -5.31
C PHE A 161 -3.69 -12.54 -5.95
N CYS A 162 -4.69 -11.73 -6.26
CA CYS A 162 -6.01 -12.23 -6.67
C CYS A 162 -6.11 -12.64 -8.15
N SER A 163 -5.24 -12.12 -9.00
CA SER A 163 -5.23 -12.52 -10.41
C SER A 163 -4.36 -13.75 -10.64
N SER A 164 -4.95 -14.79 -11.24
CA SER A 164 -4.22 -15.94 -11.82
C SER A 164 -3.50 -15.61 -13.14
N ILE A 165 -3.75 -14.43 -13.71
CA ILE A 165 -3.52 -14.17 -15.15
C ILE A 165 -2.13 -13.57 -15.43
N LYS A 166 -1.39 -13.05 -14.44
CA LYS A 166 -0.20 -12.21 -14.73
C LYS A 166 1.14 -12.63 -14.14
N SER A 167 1.20 -13.79 -13.49
CA SER A 167 2.48 -14.31 -13.00
C SER A 167 2.60 -15.78 -13.39
N ASP A 168 3.33 -16.02 -14.48
CA ASP A 168 3.71 -17.36 -14.88
C ASP A 168 4.98 -17.65 -14.10
N TRP A 169 4.80 -18.01 -12.83
CA TRP A 169 5.90 -18.31 -11.93
C TRP A 169 6.78 -19.44 -12.46
N SER A 170 6.27 -20.24 -13.41
CA SER A 170 7.04 -21.26 -14.12
C SER A 170 8.12 -20.68 -15.06
N LYS A 171 8.09 -19.37 -15.36
CA LYS A 171 9.12 -18.64 -16.11
C LYS A 171 10.18 -18.00 -15.23
N CYS A 172 10.00 -17.97 -13.91
CA CYS A 172 11.05 -17.53 -13.04
C CYS A 172 12.19 -18.55 -13.03
N HIS A 173 13.38 -18.16 -13.48
CA HIS A 173 14.59 -18.97 -13.39
C HIS A 173 15.61 -18.28 -12.48
N ILE A 174 16.16 -19.01 -11.52
CA ILE A 174 17.31 -18.61 -10.71
C ILE A 174 18.47 -19.51 -11.14
N ASP A 175 19.52 -18.92 -11.72
CA ASP A 175 20.76 -19.62 -12.11
C ASP A 175 20.55 -20.83 -13.06
N GLY A 176 19.63 -20.70 -14.02
CA GLY A 176 19.33 -21.76 -14.99
C GLY A 176 18.50 -22.92 -14.43
N ASN A 177 18.20 -22.91 -13.13
CA ASN A 177 17.16 -23.72 -12.54
C ASN A 177 15.88 -22.89 -12.45
N LEU A 178 14.73 -23.53 -12.60
CA LEU A 178 13.46 -22.87 -12.30
C LEU A 178 13.51 -22.39 -10.84
N CYS A 179 12.91 -21.24 -10.54
CA CYS A 179 12.55 -20.88 -9.19
C CYS A 179 12.00 -22.14 -8.51
N PRO A 180 12.39 -22.44 -7.26
CA PRO A 180 12.01 -23.68 -6.56
C PRO A 180 10.49 -23.92 -6.48
N TRP A 181 9.70 -22.96 -6.95
CA TRP A 181 8.25 -22.83 -6.90
C TRP A 181 7.51 -23.18 -8.21
N LYS A 182 8.16 -23.76 -9.23
CA LYS A 182 7.45 -24.20 -10.47
C LYS A 182 6.22 -25.07 -10.20
N ASN A 183 6.21 -25.79 -9.07
CA ASN A 183 5.11 -26.66 -8.67
C ASN A 183 4.31 -26.12 -7.47
N MET A 184 4.56 -24.89 -7.02
CA MET A 184 3.71 -24.26 -6.00
C MET A 184 2.40 -23.83 -6.64
N THR A 185 1.30 -24.15 -5.96
CA THR A 185 0.02 -23.55 -6.31
C THR A 185 0.00 -22.09 -5.85
N LEU A 186 -0.89 -21.26 -6.40
CA LEU A 186 -1.10 -19.88 -5.92
C LEU A 186 -1.38 -19.83 -4.41
N ASN A 187 -1.90 -20.94 -3.85
CA ASN A 187 -2.25 -21.08 -2.44
C ASN A 187 -1.02 -21.33 -1.54
N ASP A 188 0.09 -21.82 -2.09
CA ASP A 188 1.32 -22.07 -1.34
C ASP A 188 2.29 -20.88 -1.39
N PHE A 189 2.00 -19.88 -2.24
CA PHE A 189 2.86 -18.74 -2.48
C PHE A 189 2.79 -17.72 -1.34
N THR A 190 3.90 -17.51 -0.63
CA THR A 190 3.97 -16.55 0.47
C THR A 190 4.54 -15.20 0.04
N GLN A 191 4.32 -14.17 0.87
CA GLN A 191 4.99 -12.87 0.69
C GLN A 191 6.52 -13.01 0.73
N GLY A 192 7.06 -13.88 1.58
CA GLY A 192 8.50 -14.12 1.65
C GLY A 192 9.05 -14.76 0.37
N ASP A 193 8.28 -15.65 -0.26
CA ASP A 193 8.67 -16.26 -1.54
C ASP A 193 8.68 -15.23 -2.67
N TYR A 194 7.69 -14.32 -2.67
CA TYR A 194 7.65 -13.20 -3.61
C TYR A 194 8.83 -12.25 -3.43
N GLU A 195 9.09 -11.80 -2.20
CA GLU A 195 10.19 -10.90 -1.88
C GLU A 195 11.56 -11.53 -2.18
N TYR A 196 11.72 -12.82 -1.85
CA TYR A 196 12.90 -13.58 -2.22
C TYR A 196 13.07 -13.65 -3.73
N CYS A 197 11.98 -13.92 -4.47
CA CYS A 197 11.99 -13.87 -5.92
C CYS A 197 12.44 -12.50 -6.40
N LEU A 198 11.82 -11.40 -5.95
CA LEU A 198 12.24 -10.03 -6.30
C LEU A 198 13.72 -9.71 -5.97
N SER A 199 14.28 -10.39 -4.96
CA SER A 199 15.67 -10.20 -4.50
C SER A 199 16.74 -10.80 -5.42
N VAL A 200 16.42 -11.83 -6.18
CA VAL A 200 17.38 -12.48 -7.08
C VAL A 200 17.54 -11.73 -8.39
N GLU A 201 18.74 -11.79 -8.97
CA GLU A 201 19.01 -11.22 -10.28
C GLU A 201 18.16 -11.94 -11.36
N ASN A 202 17.74 -11.23 -12.42
CA ASN A 202 16.94 -11.73 -13.56
C ASN A 202 15.41 -11.94 -13.37
N VAL A 203 14.82 -11.46 -12.27
CA VAL A 203 13.34 -11.43 -12.06
C VAL A 203 12.49 -10.90 -13.20
N GLN A 204 13.02 -10.05 -14.08
CA GLN A 204 12.23 -9.57 -15.22
C GLN A 204 11.75 -10.70 -16.13
N GLU A 205 12.46 -11.83 -16.17
CA GLU A 205 12.03 -13.02 -16.91
C GLU A 205 10.76 -13.67 -16.32
N CYS A 206 10.47 -13.40 -15.04
CA CYS A 206 9.23 -13.82 -14.37
C CYS A 206 8.00 -12.99 -14.76
N LEU A 207 8.21 -11.74 -15.17
CA LEU A 207 7.12 -10.81 -15.40
C LEU A 207 6.53 -11.12 -16.77
N ILE A 208 5.25 -11.53 -16.81
CA ILE A 208 4.58 -11.86 -18.08
C ILE A 208 4.53 -10.61 -18.98
N ASP A 209 4.36 -9.42 -18.39
CA ASP A 209 4.33 -8.13 -19.10
C ASP A 209 4.91 -7.03 -18.21
N PRO A 210 6.14 -6.52 -18.46
CA PRO A 210 6.65 -5.38 -17.72
C PRO A 210 5.78 -4.15 -17.97
N VAL A 211 5.58 -3.36 -16.92
CA VAL A 211 4.79 -2.13 -16.98
C VAL A 211 5.47 -1.12 -17.90
N GLU A 212 4.84 -0.81 -19.02
CA GLU A 212 5.21 0.34 -19.84
C GLU A 212 4.64 1.60 -19.17
N ILE A 213 5.54 2.48 -18.73
CA ILE A 213 5.20 3.75 -18.11
C ILE A 213 5.41 4.84 -19.16
N LEU A 214 4.33 5.49 -19.58
CA LEU A 214 4.36 6.56 -20.58
C LEU A 214 4.94 7.84 -19.96
N GLU A 215 5.54 8.71 -20.79
CA GLU A 215 6.25 9.91 -20.31
C GLU A 215 5.43 10.85 -19.42
N PRO A 216 4.13 11.13 -19.69
CA PRO A 216 3.33 11.95 -18.78
C PRO A 216 3.14 11.33 -17.38
N GLU A 217 3.00 10.00 -17.32
CA GLU A 217 2.91 9.28 -16.04
C GLU A 217 4.28 9.23 -15.35
N ARG A 218 5.36 9.08 -16.12
CA ARG A 218 6.74 9.06 -15.61
C ARG A 218 7.07 10.34 -14.86
N ASP A 219 6.71 11.51 -15.38
CA ASP A 219 6.98 12.78 -14.70
C ASP A 219 6.19 12.92 -13.40
N ARG A 220 4.94 12.43 -13.35
CA ARG A 220 4.16 12.37 -12.12
C ARG A 220 4.80 11.43 -11.10
N LEU A 221 5.27 10.26 -11.54
CA LEU A 221 5.94 9.28 -10.68
C LEU A 221 7.20 9.85 -10.02
N LYS A 222 8.02 10.64 -10.72
CA LYS A 222 9.22 11.28 -10.14
C LYS A 222 8.91 12.11 -8.88
N VAL A 223 7.69 12.63 -8.79
CA VAL A 223 7.26 13.51 -7.71
C VAL A 223 6.40 12.77 -6.69
N LEU A 224 5.41 12.00 -7.17
CA LEU A 224 4.35 11.43 -6.34
C LEU A 224 4.60 9.99 -5.95
N ALA A 225 5.47 9.26 -6.65
CA ALA A 225 5.77 7.86 -6.40
C ALA A 225 7.22 7.50 -6.82
N PRO A 226 8.24 8.26 -6.38
CA PRO A 226 9.60 8.11 -6.89
C PRO A 226 10.16 6.69 -6.75
N GLY A 227 9.76 5.93 -5.72
CA GLY A 227 10.13 4.52 -5.56
C GLY A 227 9.71 3.61 -6.72
N TYR A 228 8.64 3.94 -7.45
CA TYR A 228 8.16 3.15 -8.58
C TYR A 228 9.10 3.22 -9.78
N LEU A 229 9.92 4.29 -9.86
CA LEU A 229 10.97 4.47 -10.86
C LEU A 229 12.32 3.89 -10.40
N GLY A 230 12.32 3.09 -9.32
CA GLY A 230 13.48 2.35 -8.88
C GLY A 230 13.91 1.27 -9.88
N LYS A 231 14.87 0.44 -9.46
CA LYS A 231 15.46 -0.60 -10.31
C LYS A 231 14.37 -1.46 -10.96
N ARG A 232 14.34 -1.46 -12.29
CA ARG A 232 13.54 -2.38 -13.13
C ARG A 232 12.02 -2.31 -12.88
N ASN A 233 11.48 -1.21 -12.33
CA ASN A 233 10.05 -1.08 -12.01
C ASN A 233 9.56 -2.20 -11.06
N LEU A 234 10.43 -2.78 -10.22
CA LEU A 234 10.04 -3.93 -9.39
C LEU A 234 8.98 -3.57 -8.36
N PHE A 235 9.05 -2.36 -7.81
CA PHE A 235 8.10 -1.93 -6.78
C PHE A 235 6.70 -1.66 -7.33
N ILE A 236 6.56 -1.05 -8.51
CA ILE A 236 5.24 -0.95 -9.16
C ILE A 236 4.67 -2.34 -9.52
N ASN A 237 5.52 -3.29 -9.90
CA ASN A 237 5.10 -4.67 -10.12
C ASN A 237 4.67 -5.36 -8.82
N HIS A 238 5.34 -5.09 -7.69
CA HIS A 238 4.94 -5.54 -6.36
C HIS A 238 3.53 -5.04 -6.02
N GLU A 239 3.33 -3.73 -6.10
CA GLU A 239 2.08 -3.09 -5.72
C GLU A 239 0.92 -3.55 -6.60
N TRP A 240 1.15 -3.75 -7.90
CA TRP A 240 0.14 -4.35 -8.77
C TRP A 240 -0.11 -5.82 -8.48
N THR A 241 0.92 -6.65 -8.49
CA THR A 241 0.76 -8.11 -8.38
C THR A 241 0.13 -8.49 -7.05
N LYS A 242 0.58 -7.86 -5.96
CA LYS A 242 0.09 -8.10 -4.61
C LYS A 242 -1.26 -7.44 -4.36
N HIS A 243 -1.45 -6.18 -4.73
CA HIS A 243 -2.64 -5.41 -4.31
C HIS A 243 -3.56 -5.03 -5.48
N GLY A 244 -3.02 -4.46 -6.56
CA GLY A 244 -3.81 -4.00 -7.70
C GLY A 244 -4.54 -5.13 -8.45
N SER A 245 -3.98 -6.34 -8.44
CA SER A 245 -4.57 -7.54 -9.05
C SER A 245 -5.93 -7.89 -8.45
N CYS A 246 -6.17 -7.51 -7.19
CA CYS A 246 -7.44 -7.67 -6.47
C CYS A 246 -8.48 -6.60 -6.80
N CYS A 247 -8.17 -5.69 -7.72
CA CYS A 247 -9.10 -4.69 -8.25
C CYS A 247 -9.33 -4.87 -9.74
N SER A 248 -9.09 -6.06 -10.30
CA SER A 248 -9.12 -6.21 -11.75
C SER A 248 -10.51 -6.01 -12.35
N SER A 249 -11.58 -6.31 -11.60
CA SER A 249 -12.97 -6.01 -11.96
C SER A 249 -13.24 -4.50 -12.12
N ILE A 250 -12.46 -3.66 -11.42
CA ILE A 250 -12.60 -2.20 -11.36
C ILE A 250 -11.69 -1.53 -12.40
N PHE A 251 -10.44 -1.98 -12.52
CA PHE A 251 -9.43 -1.37 -13.40
C PHE A 251 -9.20 -2.15 -14.72
N GLY A 252 -9.92 -3.24 -14.95
CA GLY A 252 -9.88 -4.01 -16.21
C GLY A 252 -8.58 -4.78 -16.45
N HIS A 253 -7.97 -5.34 -15.39
CA HIS A 253 -6.62 -5.94 -15.41
C HIS A 253 -5.51 -4.99 -15.97
N ASN A 254 -5.75 -3.68 -15.97
CA ASN A 254 -4.84 -2.69 -16.53
C ASN A 254 -4.11 -1.95 -15.42
N ILE A 255 -2.80 -2.15 -15.35
CA ILE A 255 -1.96 -1.49 -14.35
C ILE A 255 -1.84 0.02 -14.57
N SER A 256 -1.88 0.52 -15.80
CA SER A 256 -1.83 1.98 -16.06
C SER A 256 -3.08 2.67 -15.52
N ASN A 257 -4.27 2.06 -15.66
CA ASN A 257 -5.49 2.58 -15.04
C ASN A 257 -5.38 2.64 -13.51
N TYR A 258 -4.87 1.56 -12.92
CA TYR A 258 -4.64 1.48 -11.47
C TYR A 258 -3.64 2.53 -10.99
N LEU A 259 -2.50 2.64 -11.69
CA LEU A 259 -1.44 3.59 -11.38
C LEU A 259 -1.92 5.04 -11.50
N THR A 260 -2.57 5.38 -12.61
CA THR A 260 -3.12 6.72 -12.85
C THR A 260 -4.06 7.11 -11.71
N HIS A 261 -4.95 6.20 -11.30
CA HIS A 261 -5.86 6.45 -10.19
C HIS A 261 -5.12 6.66 -8.87
N MET A 262 -4.13 5.84 -8.54
CA MET A 262 -3.30 6.04 -7.34
C MET A 262 -2.62 7.41 -7.33
N LEU A 263 -2.07 7.83 -8.47
CA LEU A 263 -1.41 9.13 -8.60
C LEU A 263 -2.39 10.30 -8.44
N ASP A 264 -3.63 10.17 -8.92
CA ASP A 264 -4.68 11.17 -8.73
C ASP A 264 -5.08 11.31 -7.26
N LEU A 265 -5.15 10.19 -6.53
CA LEU A 265 -5.40 10.22 -5.08
C LEU A 265 -4.25 10.86 -4.31
N VAL A 266 -3.00 10.53 -4.65
CA VAL A 266 -1.83 11.11 -3.99
C VAL A 266 -1.80 12.62 -4.22
N ASP A 267 -2.02 13.07 -5.45
CA ASP A 267 -2.11 14.51 -5.75
C ASP A 267 -3.23 15.18 -4.93
N MET A 268 -4.43 14.58 -4.89
CA MET A 268 -5.56 15.08 -4.10
C MET A 268 -5.20 15.28 -2.62
N VAL A 269 -4.53 14.29 -2.00
CA VAL A 269 -4.27 14.30 -0.56
C VAL A 269 -2.97 15.00 -0.18
N THR A 270 -2.09 15.32 -1.13
CA THR A 270 -0.77 15.97 -0.89
C THR A 270 -0.60 17.35 -1.52
N ARG A 271 -1.53 17.83 -2.36
CA ARG A 271 -1.48 19.17 -2.94
C ARG A 271 -1.56 20.28 -1.89
N PRO A 272 -1.06 21.51 -2.19
CA PRO A 272 -1.23 22.66 -1.31
C PRO A 272 -2.67 22.86 -0.83
N GLY A 273 -2.84 23.13 0.47
CA GLY A 273 -4.16 23.24 1.12
C GLY A 273 -4.80 21.90 1.52
N SER A 274 -4.22 20.75 1.18
CA SER A 274 -4.62 19.46 1.74
C SER A 274 -4.14 19.29 3.19
N LEU A 275 -4.78 18.41 3.96
CA LEU A 275 -4.38 18.15 5.35
C LEU A 275 -2.93 17.67 5.47
N THR A 276 -2.47 16.78 4.59
CA THR A 276 -1.07 16.35 4.69
C THR A 276 -0.09 17.44 4.31
N TYR A 277 -0.44 18.29 3.34
CA TYR A 277 0.43 19.40 2.98
C TYR A 277 0.58 20.36 4.17
N GLU A 278 -0.53 20.79 4.76
CA GLU A 278 -0.53 21.79 5.83
C GLU A 278 0.09 21.29 7.14
N TYR A 279 -0.01 19.99 7.43
CA TYR A 279 0.39 19.45 8.73
C TYR A 279 1.57 18.48 8.70
N ILE A 280 1.98 18.00 7.53
CA ILE A 280 3.16 17.13 7.39
C ILE A 280 4.25 17.85 6.62
N GLN A 281 3.98 18.21 5.35
CA GLN A 281 5.02 18.80 4.49
C GLN A 281 5.47 20.17 5.00
N ARG A 282 4.55 21.01 5.47
CA ARG A 282 4.86 22.35 5.99
C ARG A 282 5.66 22.32 7.30
N TYR A 283 5.51 21.25 8.08
CA TYR A 283 6.18 21.06 9.37
C TYR A 283 7.40 20.15 9.26
N ALA A 284 7.90 19.90 8.04
CA ALA A 284 9.14 19.18 7.86
C ALA A 284 10.29 19.91 8.59
N GLY A 285 11.03 19.15 9.40
CA GLY A 285 12.07 19.63 10.30
C GLY A 285 11.59 19.86 11.75
N GLU A 286 10.31 19.67 12.03
CA GLU A 286 9.71 19.97 13.33
C GLU A 286 9.20 18.71 14.06
N LYS A 287 8.88 18.89 15.35
CA LYS A 287 8.18 17.89 16.18
C LYS A 287 6.74 18.33 16.38
N ILE A 288 5.79 17.42 16.15
CA ILE A 288 4.37 17.67 16.32
C ILE A 288 3.82 16.68 17.36
N GLY A 289 2.94 17.15 18.26
CA GLY A 289 2.27 16.25 19.20
C GLY A 289 1.44 15.20 18.48
N LEU A 290 1.60 13.93 18.83
CA LEU A 290 0.90 12.82 18.16
C LEU A 290 -0.63 12.97 18.28
N ASP A 291 -1.14 13.31 19.47
CA ASP A 291 -2.58 13.53 19.69
C ASP A 291 -3.13 14.68 18.85
N TYR A 292 -2.33 15.72 18.61
CA TYR A 292 -2.70 16.84 17.75
C TYR A 292 -2.82 16.38 16.29
N LEU A 293 -1.84 15.63 15.77
CA LEU A 293 -1.92 15.04 14.42
C LEU A 293 -3.16 14.16 14.27
N LEU A 294 -3.40 13.25 15.20
CA LEU A 294 -4.55 12.34 15.17
C LEU A 294 -5.89 13.07 15.20
N THR A 295 -5.95 14.20 15.92
CA THR A 295 -7.13 15.07 15.98
C THR A 295 -7.37 15.77 14.65
N ILE A 296 -6.33 16.35 14.04
CA ILE A 296 -6.40 17.01 12.72
C ILE A 296 -6.90 16.06 11.65
N PHE A 297 -6.32 14.87 11.59
CA PHE A 297 -6.73 13.86 10.61
C PHE A 297 -8.10 13.26 10.92
N ASN A 298 -8.75 13.62 12.04
CA ASN A 298 -10.08 13.14 12.43
C ASN A 298 -10.24 11.62 12.25
N GLN A 299 -9.20 10.87 12.63
CA GLN A 299 -9.11 9.40 12.50
C GLN A 299 -9.19 8.85 11.06
N THR A 300 -9.06 9.67 10.01
CA THR A 300 -8.98 9.22 8.61
C THR A 300 -7.59 8.75 8.21
N ALA A 301 -6.60 8.95 9.08
CA ALA A 301 -5.22 8.55 8.88
C ALA A 301 -4.67 7.72 10.05
N ILE A 302 -3.76 6.80 9.73
CA ILE A 302 -2.91 6.04 10.64
C ILE A 302 -1.50 6.60 10.47
N ILE A 303 -0.84 6.98 11.57
CA ILE A 303 0.50 7.55 11.54
C ILE A 303 1.50 6.47 11.95
N ASN A 304 2.48 6.21 11.11
CA ASN A 304 3.53 5.23 11.37
C ASN A 304 4.87 5.94 11.58
N CYS A 305 5.55 5.53 12.64
CA CYS A 305 6.86 6.02 13.03
C CYS A 305 7.87 4.88 13.10
N ASN A 306 9.14 5.24 12.91
CA ASN A 306 10.25 4.38 13.27
C ASN A 306 10.48 4.32 14.78
N SER A 307 11.48 3.55 15.21
CA SER A 307 11.87 3.41 16.62
C SER A 307 12.35 4.70 17.30
N LYS A 308 12.63 5.77 16.53
CA LYS A 308 13.03 7.09 17.02
C LYS A 308 11.86 8.10 17.04
N CYS A 309 10.63 7.63 16.80
CA CYS A 309 9.45 8.49 16.65
C CYS A 309 9.57 9.49 15.49
N GLU A 310 10.28 9.11 14.42
CA GLU A 310 10.31 9.86 13.18
C GLU A 310 9.21 9.33 12.26
N LEU A 311 8.45 10.23 11.62
CA LEU A 311 7.40 9.86 10.67
C LEU A 311 8.00 9.03 9.55
N GLU A 312 7.53 7.80 9.35
CA GLU A 312 7.90 6.94 8.21
C GLU A 312 6.79 6.88 7.17
N GLU A 313 5.54 6.82 7.62
CA GLU A 313 4.43 6.55 6.71
C GLU A 313 3.10 7.04 7.27
N ILE A 314 2.16 7.33 6.38
CA ILE A 314 0.78 7.67 6.69
C ILE A 314 -0.14 6.80 5.85
N TRP A 315 -1.04 6.07 6.49
CA TRP A 315 -2.09 5.32 5.78
C TRP A 315 -3.40 6.05 5.90
N MET A 316 -4.03 6.33 4.77
CA MET A 316 -5.36 6.96 4.72
C MET A 316 -6.41 5.96 4.29
N CYS A 317 -7.53 5.94 5.01
CA CYS A 317 -8.64 5.08 4.64
C CYS A 317 -9.57 5.81 3.67
N MET A 318 -9.81 5.20 2.52
CA MET A 318 -10.59 5.74 1.43
C MET A 318 -11.83 4.87 1.21
N ASN A 319 -12.99 5.51 1.10
CA ASN A 319 -14.25 4.84 0.79
C ASN A 319 -14.16 4.14 -0.56
N ARG A 320 -14.57 2.87 -0.64
CA ARG A 320 -14.89 2.22 -1.91
C ARG A 320 -16.26 2.71 -2.36
N ASP A 321 -16.34 3.34 -3.52
CA ASP A 321 -17.60 3.76 -4.11
C ASP A 321 -18.46 2.53 -4.48
N ASP A 322 -19.73 2.52 -4.09
CA ASP A 322 -20.58 1.33 -4.26
C ASP A 322 -20.90 1.05 -5.75
N ASP A 323 -20.96 2.10 -6.57
CA ASP A 323 -21.31 1.99 -7.99
C ASP A 323 -20.09 1.67 -8.86
N SER A 324 -19.00 2.42 -8.68
CA SER A 324 -17.79 2.28 -9.51
C SER A 324 -16.75 1.33 -8.92
N GLY A 325 -16.83 1.02 -7.63
CA GLY A 325 -15.78 0.33 -6.89
C GLY A 325 -14.53 1.20 -6.64
N LEU A 326 -14.44 2.42 -7.18
CA LEU A 326 -13.24 3.26 -7.07
C LEU A 326 -13.14 3.95 -5.71
N PRO A 327 -11.92 4.22 -5.20
CA PRO A 327 -11.76 5.07 -4.03
C PRO A 327 -12.10 6.53 -4.37
N ASN A 328 -12.98 7.17 -3.59
CA ASN A 328 -13.48 8.52 -3.92
C ASN A 328 -13.40 9.57 -2.80
N ARG A 329 -13.35 9.17 -1.52
CA ARG A 329 -13.25 10.12 -0.39
C ARG A 329 -12.58 9.49 0.82
N LEU A 330 -12.00 10.33 1.68
CA LEU A 330 -11.50 9.90 2.98
C LEU A 330 -12.65 9.44 3.89
N ILE A 331 -12.39 8.37 4.64
CA ILE A 331 -13.26 7.85 5.70
C ILE A 331 -12.46 7.65 6.98
N THR A 332 -13.15 7.57 8.11
CA THR A 332 -12.52 7.14 9.36
C THR A 332 -11.96 5.73 9.19
N CYS A 333 -10.69 5.55 9.55
CA CYS A 333 -10.07 4.24 9.53
C CYS A 333 -10.72 3.31 10.57
N PRO A 334 -11.08 2.07 10.18
CA PRO A 334 -11.56 1.04 11.10
C PRO A 334 -10.68 0.95 12.36
N PRO A 335 -11.23 0.92 13.59
CA PRO A 335 -10.45 0.78 14.81
C PRO A 335 -9.43 -0.36 14.78
N GLY A 336 -9.79 -1.50 14.20
CA GLY A 336 -8.88 -2.63 14.04
C GLY A 336 -7.64 -2.29 13.19
N ALA A 337 -7.79 -1.54 12.10
CA ALA A 337 -6.67 -1.14 11.24
C ALA A 337 -5.73 -0.18 12.00
N ARG A 338 -6.31 0.76 12.75
CA ARG A 338 -5.53 1.69 13.60
C ARG A 338 -4.73 0.94 14.66
N ASN A 339 -5.36 0.01 15.37
CA ASN A 339 -4.69 -0.80 16.39
C ASN A 339 -3.62 -1.73 15.78
N ALA A 340 -3.87 -2.26 14.58
CA ALA A 340 -2.97 -3.17 13.88
C ALA A 340 -1.76 -2.46 13.28
N SER A 341 -1.88 -1.20 12.85
CA SER A 341 -0.83 -0.56 12.07
C SER A 341 -0.17 0.65 12.74
N ASP A 342 -0.86 1.43 13.60
CA ASP A 342 -0.34 2.68 14.20
C ASP A 342 0.93 2.43 15.04
N SER A 343 2.10 2.53 14.39
CA SER A 343 3.37 2.23 15.05
C SER A 343 3.82 3.35 15.98
N CYS A 344 3.41 4.61 15.74
CA CYS A 344 3.70 5.73 16.64
C CYS A 344 3.06 5.52 18.01
N ARG A 345 1.77 5.15 18.07
CA ARG A 345 1.09 4.83 19.34
C ARG A 345 1.69 3.62 20.03
N LYS A 346 2.00 2.55 19.27
CA LYS A 346 2.63 1.34 19.82
C LYS A 346 4.00 1.62 20.44
N ALA A 347 4.78 2.47 19.79
CA ALA A 347 6.07 2.96 20.30
C ALA A 347 5.93 3.99 21.43
N ARG A 348 4.70 4.40 21.78
CA ARG A 348 4.38 5.41 22.81
C ARG A 348 5.05 6.76 22.51
N CYS A 349 5.08 7.15 21.25
CA CYS A 349 5.57 8.46 20.83
C CYS A 349 4.62 9.56 21.32
N GLU A 350 5.10 10.46 22.18
CA GLU A 350 4.36 11.68 22.55
C GLU A 350 4.38 12.70 21.40
N TYR A 351 5.51 12.76 20.70
CA TYR A 351 5.75 13.62 19.56
C TYR A 351 6.23 12.80 18.37
N VAL A 352 5.84 13.24 17.17
CA VAL A 352 6.36 12.73 15.90
C VAL A 352 7.31 13.77 15.33
N PHE A 353 8.55 13.38 15.06
CA PHE A 353 9.50 14.20 14.31
C PHE A 353 9.29 13.99 12.82
N ILE A 354 9.19 15.05 12.04
CA ILE A 354 9.10 14.97 10.58
C ILE A 354 10.48 15.34 10.04
N PRO A 355 11.37 14.37 9.74
CA PRO A 355 12.74 14.70 9.37
C PRO A 355 12.78 15.42 8.03
N LEU A 356 13.69 16.39 7.92
CA LEU A 356 14.15 16.87 6.61
C LEU A 356 15.14 15.86 6.06
N ARG A 357 15.20 15.72 4.73
CA ARG A 357 16.33 15.02 4.13
C ARG A 357 17.54 15.92 4.31
N ASN A 358 18.30 15.67 5.38
CA ASN A 358 19.50 16.45 5.65
C ASN A 358 20.45 16.31 4.46
N HIS A 359 21.00 17.42 3.98
CA HIS A 359 22.22 17.41 3.19
C HIS A 359 23.33 16.83 4.09
N VAL A 360 23.48 15.51 4.09
CA VAL A 360 24.48 14.80 4.87
C VAL A 360 25.84 15.34 4.45
N GLY A 361 26.41 16.22 5.29
CA GLY A 361 27.70 16.84 5.04
C GLY A 361 27.79 18.32 5.38
N VAL A 362 26.68 19.01 5.65
CA VAL A 362 26.76 20.41 6.09
C VAL A 362 26.22 20.55 7.50
N ASN A 363 27.14 20.77 8.44
CA ASN A 363 26.83 21.31 9.76
C ASN A 363 26.21 22.71 9.57
N HIS A 364 24.95 22.77 9.18
CA HIS A 364 24.20 24.01 9.08
C HIS A 364 23.61 24.33 10.45
N THR A 365 24.37 25.11 11.21
CA THR A 365 23.78 25.99 12.23
C THR A 365 22.83 26.97 11.52
N GLY A 366 21.53 26.68 11.53
CA GLY A 366 20.50 27.70 11.73
C GLY A 366 19.76 28.39 10.56
N ASP A 367 20.24 28.41 9.30
CA ASP A 367 19.78 29.52 8.41
C ASP A 367 18.96 29.19 7.13
N TYR A 368 18.62 27.95 6.80
CA TYR A 368 18.11 27.65 5.44
C TYR A 368 16.58 27.76 5.23
N TYR A 369 15.75 27.63 6.26
CA TYR A 369 14.29 27.77 6.05
C TYR A 369 13.83 29.22 5.86
N PHE A 370 14.59 30.19 6.39
CA PHE A 370 14.35 31.61 6.09
C PHE A 370 14.64 31.94 4.61
N SER A 371 15.54 31.20 3.96
CA SER A 371 16.02 31.50 2.61
C SER A 371 14.97 31.25 1.51
N SER A 372 14.18 30.18 1.58
CA SER A 372 13.18 29.88 0.54
C SER A 372 12.04 30.91 0.51
N ILE A 373 11.50 31.23 1.69
CA ILE A 373 10.45 32.25 1.84
C ILE A 373 11.01 33.63 1.49
N LEU A 374 12.21 33.97 1.95
CA LEU A 374 12.85 35.25 1.63
C LEU A 374 13.19 35.34 0.14
N ARG A 375 13.60 34.26 -0.51
CA ARG A 375 13.91 34.22 -1.95
C ARG A 375 12.64 34.39 -2.79
N ASN A 376 11.54 33.74 -2.42
CA ASN A 376 10.24 33.94 -3.08
C ASN A 376 9.70 35.36 -2.84
N LEU A 377 9.84 35.89 -1.62
CA LEU A 377 9.46 37.26 -1.28
C LEU A 377 10.30 38.28 -2.05
N LEU A 378 11.62 38.06 -2.15
CA LEU A 378 12.54 38.91 -2.91
C LEU A 378 12.24 38.83 -4.41
N CYS A 379 11.89 37.66 -4.95
CA CYS A 379 11.49 37.52 -6.34
C CYS A 379 10.18 38.29 -6.62
N PHE A 380 9.21 38.20 -5.71
CA PHE A 380 7.95 38.95 -5.82
C PHE A 380 8.18 40.47 -5.72
N ILE A 381 9.02 40.91 -4.78
CA ILE A 381 9.44 42.32 -4.66
C ILE A 381 10.15 42.79 -5.93
N PHE A 382 11.04 41.97 -6.51
CA PHE A 382 11.76 42.30 -7.73
C PHE A 382 10.81 42.45 -8.93
N ILE A 383 9.81 41.57 -9.08
CA ILE A 383 8.75 41.68 -10.09
C ILE A 383 7.95 42.98 -9.90
N LEU A 384 7.57 43.32 -8.67
CA LEU A 384 6.84 44.56 -8.38
C LEU A 384 7.68 45.82 -8.69
N ILE A 385 9.00 45.78 -8.44
CA ILE A 385 9.92 46.87 -8.80
C ILE A 385 10.02 46.99 -10.33
N LEU A 386 10.17 45.88 -11.05
CA LEU A 386 10.22 45.85 -12.51
C LEU A 386 8.93 46.41 -13.13
N LEU A 387 7.76 46.02 -12.61
CA LEU A 387 6.47 46.54 -13.04
C LEU A 387 6.36 48.05 -12.79
N LYS A 388 6.82 48.55 -11.63
CA LYS A 388 6.88 49.99 -11.37
C LYS A 388 7.80 50.73 -12.34
N PHE A 389 8.96 50.16 -12.66
CA PHE A 389 9.89 50.75 -13.64
C PHE A 389 9.29 50.81 -15.04
N LEU A 390 8.62 49.74 -15.49
CA LEU A 390 7.95 49.70 -16.79
C LEU A 390 6.79 50.72 -16.87
N VAL A 391 5.99 50.85 -15.81
CA VAL A 391 4.93 51.87 -15.74
C VAL A 391 5.51 53.28 -15.75
N SER A 392 6.59 53.53 -15.01
CA SER A 392 7.29 54.83 -15.04
C SER A 392 7.87 55.13 -16.42
N PHE A 393 8.45 54.15 -17.11
CA PHE A 393 9.03 54.33 -18.45
C PHE A 393 7.96 54.62 -19.51
N CYS A 394 6.78 53.99 -19.42
CA CYS A 394 5.65 54.30 -20.29
C CYS A 394 5.00 55.66 -19.99
N THR A 395 5.09 56.17 -18.76
CA THR A 395 4.46 57.43 -18.36
C THR A 395 5.39 58.64 -18.50
N SER A 396 6.71 58.46 -18.47
CA SER A 396 7.70 59.52 -18.65
C SER A 396 8.00 59.83 -20.13
N GLY A 397 6.98 59.81 -20.99
CA GLY A 397 7.10 59.99 -22.44
C GLY A 397 7.84 61.25 -22.86
N THR A 398 9.16 61.17 -22.94
CA THR A 398 9.99 62.00 -23.83
C THR A 398 10.00 61.33 -25.19
N PHE A 399 8.93 61.61 -25.93
CA PHE A 399 8.78 61.30 -27.33
C PHE A 399 9.83 62.12 -28.10
N LEU A 400 11.00 61.53 -28.36
CA LEU A 400 11.96 62.07 -29.32
C LEU A 400 11.35 61.88 -30.72
N GLN A 401 10.70 62.95 -31.21
CA GLN A 401 10.40 63.11 -32.63
C GLN A 401 11.72 63.22 -33.39
N THR A 402 12.21 62.10 -33.93
CA THR A 402 13.17 62.13 -35.03
C THR A 402 12.45 61.75 -36.32
N THR A 403 12.13 62.78 -37.08
CA THR A 403 11.87 62.69 -38.52
C THR A 403 13.16 62.31 -39.24
N SER A 404 13.24 61.11 -39.80
CA SER A 404 13.96 60.90 -41.07
C SER A 404 13.52 59.61 -41.75
N GLN A 405 13.13 59.79 -43.00
CA GLN A 405 12.86 58.76 -44.01
C GLN A 405 13.99 57.72 -44.12
N SER A 406 13.64 56.46 -44.35
CA SER A 406 14.18 55.65 -45.46
C SER A 406 13.52 54.28 -45.54
N ASN A 407 13.38 53.84 -46.79
CA ASN A 407 12.71 52.63 -47.27
C ASN A 407 13.40 51.33 -46.83
N CYS A 408 12.64 50.22 -46.73
CA CYS A 408 12.78 49.03 -47.59
C CYS A 408 11.86 47.85 -47.18
N PHE A 409 11.01 47.45 -48.14
CA PHE A 409 10.55 46.10 -48.55
C PHE A 409 10.32 44.97 -47.50
N VAL A 410 9.08 44.45 -47.37
CA VAL A 410 8.49 43.22 -48.01
C VAL A 410 9.13 41.94 -47.44
N ASP A 411 8.39 41.02 -46.80
CA ASP A 411 7.44 40.13 -47.48
C ASP A 411 6.39 39.51 -46.53
N GLN A 412 5.16 39.39 -47.04
CA GLN A 412 4.10 38.53 -46.50
C GLN A 412 3.80 37.46 -47.54
N LYS A 413 3.95 36.20 -47.14
CA LYS A 413 3.03 35.12 -47.50
C LYS A 413 2.98 34.08 -46.39
#